data_AF-A0A920JVU2-F1
#
_entry.id   AF-A0A920JVU2-F1
#
_cell.length_a   1.000
_cell.length_b   1.000
_cell.length_c   1.000
_cell.angle_alpha   90.00
_cell.angle_beta   90.00
_cell.angle_gamma   90.00
#
_symmetry.space_group_name_H-M   'P 1'
#
loop_
_entity.id
_entity.type
_entity.pdbx_description
1 polymer ?
#
loop_
_entity_poly.entity_id
_entity_poly.type
_entity_poly.pdbx_seq_one_letter_code
_entity_poly.pdbx_strand_id
1 'polypeptide(L)'
;MTYRTIKENDVNKEELNWDDVDQVDLVGLDIGYGLIPLVNPETGGQLLPRVKGVRKKLSAELGFLVQPIRIRDNLDLEPDVYNIVMNGVIRGKGEIKIGQELAINPGQVHGSLEGTPTKEPAFGLDAVWIDPAQRDYARTLGYTVVDPATAIATHLNTLLRNNASELISHDETQQLLDKVAERSPKLVEDLVPEKLSLATITKVLQNILDESVSVRDMRTILEVLSTESSRTQDVEELTAAVRPKLGRMIVQGLVDVDDNLPVMTLNPALEQMLNNILQQSGSSQGLVIEPKLAESLISALAKNTREIEDQGSAAVLVVSPTLRPWLSKFIRHRLSDLTVLSYSEIPDDQAVDVVATIDVDPSNEQ
;
A
#
# COMPACT_ATOMS: atom_id res chain seq x y z
N MET A 1 -61.42 2.65 50.46
CA MET A 1 -60.59 2.95 49.28
C MET A 1 -59.29 2.21 49.44
N THR A 2 -59.10 1.19 48.61
CA THR A 2 -57.95 0.29 48.63
C THR A 2 -56.81 0.96 47.86
N TYR A 3 -55.69 1.27 48.54
CA TYR A 3 -54.49 1.73 47.87
C TYR A 3 -53.90 0.58 47.06
N ARG A 4 -53.93 0.72 45.73
CA ARG A 4 -53.36 -0.22 44.77
C ARG A 4 -51.86 0.05 44.69
N THR A 5 -51.05 -0.88 45.18
CA THR A 5 -49.59 -0.92 44.98
C THR A 5 -49.32 -0.88 43.48
N ILE A 6 -48.66 0.20 43.02
CA ILE A 6 -48.08 0.26 41.68
C ILE A 6 -46.84 -0.66 41.75
N LYS A 7 -46.87 -1.75 40.98
CA LYS A 7 -45.69 -2.59 40.77
C LYS A 7 -44.64 -1.74 40.07
N GLU A 8 -43.46 -1.62 40.67
CA GLU A 8 -42.25 -1.24 39.95
C GLU A 8 -42.08 -2.22 38.79
N ASN A 9 -42.24 -1.72 37.57
CA ASN A 9 -41.78 -2.43 36.39
C ASN A 9 -40.25 -2.41 36.46
N ASP A 10 -39.66 -3.61 36.52
CA ASP A 10 -38.27 -3.87 36.21
C ASP A 10 -37.91 -3.13 34.91
N VAL A 11 -37.19 -2.03 35.06
CA VAL A 11 -36.44 -1.46 33.95
C VAL A 11 -35.30 -2.44 33.75
N ASN A 12 -35.46 -3.31 32.74
CA ASN A 12 -34.41 -4.17 32.21
C ASN A 12 -33.27 -3.25 31.74
N LYS A 13 -32.40 -2.85 32.66
CA LYS A 13 -31.07 -2.34 32.35
C LYS A 13 -30.28 -3.56 31.95
N GLU A 14 -30.33 -3.89 30.66
CA GLU A 14 -29.29 -4.72 30.08
C GLU A 14 -27.99 -3.96 30.30
N GLU A 15 -27.22 -4.40 31.29
CA GLU A 15 -25.89 -3.90 31.55
C GLU A 15 -25.01 -4.32 30.38
N LEU A 16 -24.36 -3.34 29.73
CA LEU A 16 -23.41 -3.58 28.66
C LEU A 16 -22.40 -4.64 29.11
N ASN A 17 -22.25 -5.69 28.31
CA ASN A 17 -21.33 -6.79 28.55
C ASN A 17 -20.29 -6.89 27.43
N TRP A 18 -19.35 -7.83 27.54
CA TRP A 18 -18.27 -7.99 26.57
C TRP A 18 -18.74 -8.40 25.17
N ASP A 19 -19.94 -8.97 25.04
CA ASP A 19 -20.54 -9.33 23.75
C ASP A 19 -21.10 -8.08 23.02
N ASP A 20 -21.30 -6.96 23.73
CA ASP A 20 -21.67 -5.66 23.14
C ASP A 20 -20.46 -4.88 22.59
N VAL A 21 -19.24 -5.38 22.83
CA VAL A 21 -18.01 -4.81 22.27
C VAL A 21 -17.78 -5.44 20.90
N ASP A 22 -18.35 -4.82 19.87
CA ASP A 22 -18.15 -5.25 18.49
C ASP A 22 -16.65 -5.21 18.13
N GLN A 23 -16.18 -6.32 17.57
CA GLN A 23 -14.88 -6.32 16.92
C GLN A 23 -14.93 -5.42 15.68
N VAL A 24 -13.93 -4.58 15.58
CA VAL A 24 -13.77 -3.62 14.51
C VAL A 24 -13.55 -4.37 13.19
N ASP A 25 -14.26 -3.98 12.13
CA ASP A 25 -13.98 -4.51 10.79
C ASP A 25 -12.58 -4.10 10.32
N LEU A 26 -11.86 -5.08 9.76
CA LEU A 26 -10.54 -4.86 9.18
C LEU A 26 -10.60 -3.89 8.00
N VAL A 27 -11.63 -3.98 7.15
CA VAL A 27 -11.86 -3.05 6.02
C VAL A 27 -13.34 -2.72 5.86
N GLY A 28 -13.65 -1.42 5.89
CA GLY A 28 -14.99 -0.86 5.70
C GLY A 28 -15.03 0.25 4.65
N LEU A 29 -16.19 0.41 4.02
CA LEU A 29 -16.57 1.52 3.17
C LEU A 29 -17.88 2.09 3.71
N ASP A 30 -17.78 3.18 4.45
CA ASP A 30 -18.95 3.88 4.96
C ASP A 30 -19.40 4.90 3.91
N ILE A 31 -20.70 4.94 3.62
CA ILE A 31 -21.27 5.81 2.59
C ILE A 31 -22.38 6.71 3.17
N GLY A 32 -22.40 7.97 2.77
CA GLY A 32 -23.52 8.87 3.02
C GLY A 32 -24.77 8.41 2.29
N TYR A 33 -25.93 8.85 2.78
CA TYR A 33 -27.23 8.40 2.26
C TYR A 33 -27.44 8.72 0.77
N GLY A 34 -26.80 9.78 0.26
CA GLY A 34 -26.84 10.16 -1.15
C GLY A 34 -26.17 9.13 -2.05
N LEU A 35 -25.24 8.32 -1.52
CA LEU A 35 -24.48 7.31 -2.27
C LEU A 35 -25.14 5.92 -2.30
N ILE A 36 -26.23 5.70 -1.56
CA ILE A 36 -26.96 4.42 -1.51
C ILE A 36 -27.37 3.90 -2.92
N PRO A 37 -27.78 4.74 -3.88
CA PRO A 37 -28.10 4.26 -5.23
C PRO A 37 -26.93 3.56 -5.96
N LEU A 38 -25.68 3.85 -5.57
CA LEU A 38 -24.49 3.20 -6.16
C LEU A 38 -24.33 1.75 -5.70
N VAL A 39 -24.88 1.38 -4.54
CA VAL A 39 -24.79 0.01 -4.00
C VAL A 39 -26.02 -0.83 -4.28
N ASN A 40 -27.17 -0.22 -4.57
CA ASN A 40 -28.41 -0.96 -4.80
C ASN A 40 -28.45 -1.55 -6.23
N PRO A 41 -28.48 -2.89 -6.40
CA PRO A 41 -28.57 -3.51 -7.72
C PRO A 41 -29.87 -3.19 -8.47
N GLU A 42 -30.98 -2.96 -7.76
CA GLU A 42 -32.28 -2.65 -8.35
C GLU A 42 -32.28 -1.29 -9.07
N THR A 43 -31.46 -0.35 -8.59
CA THR A 43 -31.24 0.96 -9.22
C THR A 43 -30.09 0.95 -10.23
N GLY A 44 -29.53 -0.23 -10.54
CA GLY A 44 -28.39 -0.36 -11.45
C GLY A 44 -27.03 0.00 -10.83
N GLY A 45 -26.94 0.03 -9.50
CA GLY A 45 -25.73 0.35 -8.76
C GLY A 45 -24.55 -0.57 -9.10
N GLN A 46 -23.38 0.00 -9.38
CA GLN A 46 -22.18 -0.73 -9.77
C GLN A 46 -21.12 -0.83 -8.67
N LEU A 47 -21.33 -0.23 -7.49
CA LEU A 47 -20.26 -0.18 -6.48
C LEU A 47 -19.92 -1.57 -5.92
N LEU A 48 -20.93 -2.39 -5.61
CA LEU A 48 -20.72 -3.76 -5.12
C LEU A 48 -19.86 -4.64 -6.05
N PRO A 49 -20.17 -4.76 -7.36
CA PRO A 49 -19.33 -5.55 -8.26
C PRO A 49 -17.92 -4.95 -8.42
N ARG A 50 -17.77 -3.62 -8.38
CA ARG A 50 -16.45 -2.96 -8.45
C ARG A 50 -15.60 -3.27 -7.22
N VAL A 51 -16.15 -3.16 -6.02
CA VAL A 51 -15.48 -3.52 -4.75
C VAL A 51 -15.07 -5.00 -4.73
N LYS A 52 -15.95 -5.90 -5.21
CA LYS A 52 -15.59 -7.32 -5.38
C LYS A 52 -14.44 -7.51 -6.38
N GLY A 53 -14.43 -6.75 -7.47
CA GLY A 53 -13.36 -6.73 -8.45
C GLY A 53 -12.03 -6.28 -7.85
N VAL A 54 -12.03 -5.19 -7.08
CA VAL A 54 -10.85 -4.68 -6.35
C VAL A 54 -10.28 -5.75 -5.44
N ARG A 55 -11.11 -6.35 -4.57
CA ARG A 55 -10.67 -7.41 -3.66
C ARG A 55 -10.04 -8.59 -4.41
N LYS A 56 -10.66 -9.03 -5.52
CA LYS A 56 -10.13 -10.13 -6.34
C LYS A 56 -8.78 -9.79 -6.97
N LYS A 57 -8.67 -8.57 -7.54
CA LYS A 57 -7.44 -8.06 -8.18
C LYS A 57 -6.32 -7.98 -7.15
N LEU A 58 -6.54 -7.28 -6.03
CA LEU A 58 -5.55 -7.15 -4.96
C LEU A 58 -5.12 -8.49 -4.39
N SER A 59 -6.05 -9.43 -4.19
CA SER A 59 -5.68 -10.75 -3.67
C SER A 59 -4.74 -11.51 -4.62
N ALA A 60 -4.94 -11.37 -5.93
CA ALA A 60 -4.09 -12.00 -6.93
C ALA A 60 -2.72 -11.31 -7.05
N GLU A 61 -2.68 -9.98 -6.90
CA GLU A 61 -1.45 -9.18 -6.96
C GLU A 61 -0.59 -9.37 -5.71
N LEU A 62 -1.18 -9.28 -4.51
CA LEU A 62 -0.47 -9.38 -3.23
C LEU A 62 -0.11 -10.82 -2.87
N GLY A 63 -0.85 -11.81 -3.37
CA GLY A 63 -0.57 -13.22 -3.13
C GLY A 63 -1.30 -13.84 -1.94
N PHE A 64 -2.17 -13.09 -1.25
CA PHE A 64 -3.01 -13.58 -0.15
C PHE A 64 -4.46 -13.10 -0.32
N LEU A 65 -5.40 -13.75 0.37
CA LEU A 65 -6.81 -13.38 0.28
C LEU A 65 -7.09 -12.14 1.15
N VAL A 66 -7.37 -11.01 0.51
CA VAL A 66 -7.80 -9.79 1.22
C VAL A 66 -9.15 -10.03 1.88
N GLN A 67 -9.36 -9.46 3.07
CA GLN A 67 -10.58 -9.62 3.85
C GLN A 67 -11.82 -9.07 3.13
N PRO A 68 -13.03 -9.53 3.48
CA PRO A 68 -14.26 -8.96 2.96
C PRO A 68 -14.36 -7.47 3.29
N ILE A 69 -14.66 -6.67 2.27
CA ILE A 69 -14.86 -5.22 2.39
C ILE A 69 -16.33 -4.99 2.72
N ARG A 70 -16.64 -4.54 3.94
CA ARG A 70 -18.01 -4.25 4.34
C ARG A 70 -18.42 -2.87 3.84
N ILE A 71 -19.61 -2.76 3.28
CA ILE A 71 -20.19 -1.47 2.89
C ILE A 71 -21.36 -1.18 3.83
N ARG A 72 -21.35 0.00 4.45
CA ARG A 72 -22.36 0.42 5.43
C ARG A 72 -22.84 1.82 5.09
N ASP A 73 -24.14 2.06 5.18
CA ASP A 73 -24.64 3.43 5.23
C ASP A 73 -24.31 4.04 6.60
N ASN A 74 -23.91 5.31 6.58
CA ASN A 74 -23.61 6.06 7.79
C ASN A 74 -24.34 7.41 7.72
N LEU A 75 -25.37 7.55 8.55
CA LEU A 75 -26.24 8.72 8.60
C LEU A 75 -25.55 9.96 9.17
N ASP A 76 -24.41 9.79 9.84
CA ASP A 76 -23.59 10.90 10.34
C ASP A 76 -22.68 11.49 9.24
N LEU A 77 -22.59 10.85 8.07
CA LEU A 77 -21.87 11.39 6.91
C LEU A 77 -22.73 12.35 6.10
N GLU A 78 -22.07 13.35 5.54
CA GLU A 78 -22.66 14.19 4.49
C GLU A 78 -23.15 13.33 3.32
N PRO A 79 -24.21 13.75 2.60
CA PRO A 79 -24.93 12.90 1.66
C PRO A 79 -24.04 12.26 0.59
N ASP A 80 -23.11 13.05 0.07
CA ASP A 80 -22.25 12.73 -1.07
C ASP A 80 -20.86 12.25 -0.65
N VAL A 81 -20.63 12.01 0.65
CA VAL A 81 -19.32 11.64 1.21
C VAL A 81 -19.24 10.15 1.49
N TYR A 82 -18.05 9.58 1.30
CA TYR A 82 -17.71 8.24 1.76
C TYR A 82 -16.40 8.24 2.56
N ASN A 83 -16.27 7.29 3.48
CA ASN A 83 -15.05 7.01 4.21
C ASN A 83 -14.58 5.58 3.92
N ILE A 84 -13.27 5.42 3.71
CA ILE A 84 -12.60 4.12 3.70
C ILE A 84 -11.98 3.92 5.08
N VAL A 85 -12.40 2.85 5.74
CA VAL A 85 -12.03 2.52 7.12
C VAL A 85 -11.15 1.28 7.09
N MET A 86 -10.03 1.32 7.81
CA MET A 86 -9.18 0.15 8.04
C MET A 86 -8.88 0.04 9.53
N ASN A 87 -9.05 -1.15 10.10
CA ASN A 87 -8.85 -1.36 11.54
C ASN A 87 -9.64 -0.34 12.39
N GLY A 88 -10.82 0.07 11.93
CA GLY A 88 -11.71 1.04 12.61
C GLY A 88 -11.28 2.49 12.52
N VAL A 89 -10.20 2.78 11.82
CA VAL A 89 -9.70 4.13 11.62
C VAL A 89 -9.95 4.55 10.18
N ILE A 90 -10.46 5.77 10.00
CA ILE A 90 -10.64 6.33 8.67
C ILE A 90 -9.26 6.55 8.03
N ARG A 91 -9.01 5.89 6.91
CA ARG A 91 -7.77 5.99 6.11
C ARG A 91 -7.95 6.83 4.85
N GLY A 92 -9.18 6.96 4.36
CA GLY A 92 -9.51 7.76 3.19
C GLY A 92 -10.88 8.39 3.31
N LYS A 93 -11.04 9.56 2.70
CA LYS A 93 -12.34 10.23 2.53
C LYS A 93 -12.46 10.72 1.11
N GLY A 94 -13.67 10.75 0.57
CA GLY A 94 -13.93 11.37 -0.72
C GLY A 94 -15.37 11.85 -0.84
N GLU A 95 -15.58 12.75 -1.78
CA GLU A 95 -16.89 13.31 -2.13
C GLU A 95 -17.23 12.92 -3.56
N ILE A 96 -18.47 12.52 -3.82
CA ILE A 96 -18.92 11.95 -5.08
C ILE A 96 -20.25 12.56 -5.48
N LYS A 97 -20.31 13.10 -6.69
CA LYS A 97 -21.55 13.64 -7.25
C LYS A 97 -22.28 12.59 -8.09
N ILE A 98 -23.40 12.07 -7.58
CA ILE A 98 -24.24 11.16 -8.36
C ILE A 98 -24.81 11.87 -9.59
N GLY A 99 -24.88 11.14 -10.72
CA GLY A 99 -25.40 11.65 -11.98
C GLY A 99 -24.39 12.45 -12.79
N GLN A 100 -23.19 12.69 -12.24
CA GLN A 100 -22.05 13.30 -12.95
C GLN A 100 -20.95 12.27 -13.17
N GLU A 101 -20.00 12.63 -14.02
CA GLU A 101 -18.78 11.84 -14.27
C GLU A 101 -17.54 12.63 -13.89
N LEU A 102 -16.48 11.93 -13.50
CA LEU A 102 -15.23 12.54 -13.11
C LEU A 102 -14.28 12.55 -14.31
N ALA A 103 -14.00 13.73 -14.84
CA ALA A 103 -12.99 13.93 -15.88
C ALA A 103 -11.65 14.29 -15.23
N ILE A 104 -10.70 13.36 -15.28
CA ILE A 104 -9.38 13.46 -14.65
C ILE A 104 -8.37 13.98 -15.67
N ASN A 105 -7.57 14.97 -15.29
CA ASN A 105 -6.47 15.49 -16.09
C ASN A 105 -5.19 14.68 -15.80
N PRO A 106 -4.67 13.88 -16.75
CA PRO A 106 -3.42 13.13 -16.57
C PRO A 106 -2.16 13.99 -16.79
N GLY A 107 -2.29 15.30 -17.02
CA GLY A 107 -1.20 16.26 -17.25
C GLY A 107 -1.13 16.81 -18.67
N GLN A 108 -1.62 16.06 -19.67
CA GLN A 108 -1.58 16.42 -21.09
C GLN A 108 -3.00 16.60 -21.66
N VAL A 109 -3.67 17.70 -21.30
CA VAL A 109 -5.01 18.03 -21.80
C VAL A 109 -5.01 19.27 -22.70
N HIS A 110 -5.94 19.32 -23.65
CA HIS A 110 -6.06 20.37 -24.66
C HIS A 110 -7.32 21.22 -24.48
N GLY A 111 -7.41 21.96 -23.37
CA GLY A 111 -8.52 22.87 -23.08
C GLY A 111 -9.13 22.62 -21.70
N SER A 112 -10.17 23.38 -21.36
CA SER A 112 -10.91 23.22 -20.10
C SER A 112 -12.32 22.69 -20.34
N LEU A 113 -12.85 22.00 -19.34
CA LEU A 113 -14.23 21.51 -19.31
C LEU A 113 -15.11 22.44 -18.48
N GLU A 114 -16.37 22.54 -18.86
CA GLU A 114 -17.39 23.19 -18.04
C GLU A 114 -17.88 22.18 -16.99
N GLY A 115 -17.80 22.55 -15.71
CA GLY A 115 -18.18 21.65 -14.62
C GLY A 115 -17.72 22.14 -13.26
N THR A 116 -17.80 21.29 -12.24
CA THR A 116 -17.29 21.62 -10.90
C THR A 116 -15.86 21.12 -10.75
N PRO A 117 -14.86 22.00 -10.56
CA PRO A 117 -13.49 21.57 -10.28
C PRO A 117 -13.40 20.77 -8.98
N THR A 118 -12.56 19.75 -8.96
CA THR A 118 -12.32 18.89 -7.80
C THR A 118 -10.94 18.24 -7.89
N LYS A 119 -10.63 17.35 -6.95
CA LYS A 119 -9.45 16.49 -6.97
C LYS A 119 -9.89 15.03 -7.06
N GLU A 120 -9.21 14.26 -7.90
CA GLU A 120 -9.38 12.82 -7.95
C GLU A 120 -8.89 12.22 -6.61
N PRO A 121 -9.69 11.35 -5.96
CA PRO A 121 -9.43 10.95 -4.58
C PRO A 121 -8.25 9.98 -4.38
N ALA A 122 -7.86 9.19 -5.39
CA ALA A 122 -6.82 8.18 -5.25
C ALA A 122 -5.38 8.74 -5.38
N PHE A 123 -5.18 9.72 -6.27
CA PHE A 123 -3.87 10.25 -6.66
C PHE A 123 -3.77 11.77 -6.50
N GLY A 124 -4.87 12.46 -6.18
CA GLY A 124 -4.89 13.91 -5.99
C GLY A 124 -4.76 14.73 -7.29
N LEU A 125 -5.01 14.10 -8.44
CA LEU A 125 -4.95 14.74 -9.75
C LEU A 125 -6.07 15.78 -9.91
N ASP A 126 -5.82 16.83 -10.70
CA ASP A 126 -6.86 17.79 -11.06
C ASP A 126 -7.98 17.11 -11.83
N ALA A 127 -9.22 17.34 -11.42
CA ALA A 127 -10.38 16.75 -12.06
C ALA A 127 -11.57 17.73 -12.10
N VAL A 128 -12.55 17.41 -12.93
CA VAL A 128 -13.79 18.19 -13.07
C VAL A 128 -14.97 17.23 -13.08
N TRP A 129 -15.97 17.51 -12.25
CA TRP A 129 -17.28 16.86 -12.36
C TRP A 129 -18.04 17.43 -13.55
N ILE A 130 -18.34 16.58 -14.51
CA ILE A 130 -18.99 16.94 -15.78
C ILE A 130 -20.33 16.23 -15.94
N ASP A 131 -21.19 16.80 -16.80
CA ASP A 131 -22.40 16.11 -17.23
C ASP A 131 -22.02 14.89 -18.11
N PRO A 132 -22.69 13.73 -17.98
CA PRO A 132 -22.40 12.56 -18.82
C PRO A 132 -22.44 12.84 -20.33
N ALA A 133 -23.22 13.82 -20.79
CA ALA A 133 -23.26 14.23 -22.20
C ALA A 133 -21.92 14.82 -22.70
N GLN A 134 -21.07 15.34 -21.80
CA GLN A 134 -19.76 15.88 -22.14
C GLN A 134 -18.65 14.83 -22.19
N ARG A 135 -18.94 13.56 -21.84
CA ARG A 135 -17.94 12.46 -21.76
C ARG A 135 -17.07 12.36 -23.00
N ASP A 136 -17.69 12.26 -24.18
CA ASP A 136 -16.95 12.04 -25.42
C ASP A 136 -16.10 13.25 -25.77
N TYR A 137 -16.62 14.46 -25.55
CA TYR A 137 -15.85 15.69 -25.71
C TYR A 137 -14.65 15.76 -24.76
N ALA A 138 -14.84 15.47 -23.48
CA ALA A 138 -13.76 15.42 -22.50
C ALA A 138 -12.63 14.46 -22.90
N ARG A 139 -12.99 13.28 -23.42
CA ARG A 139 -12.00 12.32 -23.95
C ARG A 139 -11.24 12.87 -25.16
N THR A 140 -11.89 13.62 -26.07
CA THR A 140 -11.18 14.25 -27.19
C THR A 140 -10.17 15.31 -26.76
N LEU A 141 -10.36 15.92 -25.59
CA LEU A 141 -9.41 16.86 -25.00
C LEU A 141 -8.30 16.19 -24.18
N GLY A 142 -8.28 14.85 -24.10
CA GLY A 142 -7.26 14.09 -23.36
C GLY A 142 -7.60 13.76 -21.90
N TYR A 143 -8.83 14.04 -21.44
CA TYR A 143 -9.23 13.67 -20.07
C TYR A 143 -9.59 12.19 -19.97
N THR A 144 -9.21 11.58 -18.86
CA THR A 144 -9.68 10.24 -18.47
C THR A 144 -11.01 10.39 -17.73
N VAL A 145 -12.10 9.91 -18.34
CA VAL A 145 -13.45 10.04 -17.77
C VAL A 145 -13.90 8.73 -17.12
N VAL A 146 -14.25 8.78 -15.84
CA VAL A 146 -14.71 7.64 -15.03
C VAL A 146 -16.04 7.93 -14.33
N ASP A 147 -16.80 6.87 -14.06
CA ASP A 147 -18.04 6.96 -13.28
C ASP A 147 -17.77 7.04 -11.76
N PRO A 148 -18.75 7.51 -10.95
CA PRO A 148 -18.66 7.56 -9.50
C PRO A 148 -18.19 6.27 -8.80
N ALA A 149 -18.73 5.12 -9.21
CA ALA A 149 -18.40 3.83 -8.59
C ALA A 149 -16.95 3.44 -8.88
N THR A 150 -16.45 3.77 -10.07
CA THR A 150 -15.06 3.55 -10.48
C THR A 150 -14.11 4.47 -9.72
N ALA A 151 -14.48 5.74 -9.49
CA ALA A 151 -13.67 6.64 -8.67
C ALA A 151 -13.49 6.12 -7.23
N ILE A 152 -14.59 5.70 -6.57
CA ILE A 152 -14.53 5.10 -5.22
C ILE A 152 -13.69 3.82 -5.23
N ALA A 153 -13.90 2.94 -6.23
CA ALA A 153 -13.18 1.67 -6.31
C ALA A 153 -11.67 1.86 -6.55
N THR A 154 -11.26 2.84 -7.35
CA THR A 154 -9.85 3.18 -7.58
C THR A 154 -9.22 3.69 -6.28
N HIS A 155 -9.88 4.60 -5.56
CA HIS A 155 -9.38 5.08 -4.27
C HIS A 155 -9.24 3.96 -3.24
N LEU A 156 -10.24 3.09 -3.13
CA LEU A 156 -10.19 1.90 -2.29
C LEU A 156 -9.03 0.97 -2.66
N ASN A 157 -8.82 0.72 -3.95
CA ASN A 157 -7.73 -0.12 -4.43
C ASN A 157 -6.37 0.46 -4.02
N THR A 158 -6.15 1.76 -4.26
CA THR A 158 -4.89 2.44 -3.93
C THR A 158 -4.61 2.40 -2.43
N LEU A 159 -5.60 2.71 -1.59
CA LEU A 159 -5.41 2.68 -0.14
C LEU A 159 -5.12 1.28 0.39
N LEU A 160 -5.86 0.26 -0.05
CA LEU A 160 -5.61 -1.11 0.39
C LEU A 160 -4.27 -1.65 -0.08
N ARG A 161 -3.85 -1.30 -1.31
CA ARG A 161 -2.52 -1.68 -1.83
C ARG A 161 -1.40 -1.04 -1.01
N ASN A 162 -1.50 0.26 -0.74
CA ASN A 162 -0.46 1.01 -0.02
C ASN A 162 -0.36 0.62 1.47
N ASN A 163 -1.41 0.00 2.02
CA ASN A 163 -1.47 -0.47 3.40
C ASN A 163 -1.56 -2.01 3.47
N ALA A 164 -1.04 -2.73 2.45
CA ALA A 164 -1.14 -4.17 2.36
C ALA A 164 -0.49 -4.93 3.54
N SER A 165 0.54 -4.33 4.16
CA SER A 165 1.20 -4.86 5.36
C SER A 165 0.28 -4.89 6.57
N GLU A 166 -0.69 -3.97 6.68
CA GLU A 166 -1.71 -3.97 7.74
C GLU A 166 -2.81 -5.00 7.48
N LEU A 167 -2.98 -5.44 6.23
CA LEU A 167 -4.01 -6.40 5.82
C LEU A 167 -3.59 -7.85 6.05
N ILE A 168 -2.32 -8.16 6.28
CA ILE A 168 -1.89 -9.53 6.57
C ILE A 168 -1.76 -9.76 8.08
N SER A 169 -2.49 -10.74 8.58
CA SER A 169 -2.46 -11.15 9.99
C SER A 169 -1.95 -12.58 10.15
N HIS A 170 -2.04 -13.10 11.38
CA HIS A 170 -1.78 -14.51 11.66
C HIS A 170 -2.69 -15.45 10.86
N ASP A 171 -3.94 -15.08 10.64
CA ASP A 171 -4.92 -15.94 9.97
C ASP A 171 -4.61 -16.09 8.49
N GLU A 172 -4.31 -14.99 7.78
CA GLU A 172 -3.88 -15.05 6.39
C GLU A 172 -2.55 -15.77 6.25
N THR A 173 -1.61 -15.55 7.17
CA THR A 173 -0.32 -16.25 7.16
C THR A 173 -0.50 -17.76 7.34
N GLN A 174 -1.35 -18.19 8.27
CA GLN A 174 -1.66 -19.61 8.45
C GLN A 174 -2.29 -20.21 7.18
N GLN A 175 -3.28 -19.51 6.58
CA GLN A 175 -3.90 -19.97 5.34
C GLN A 175 -2.91 -20.09 4.17
N LEU A 176 -1.91 -19.20 4.10
CA LEU A 176 -0.83 -19.30 3.11
C LEU A 176 0.05 -20.52 3.36
N LEU A 177 0.44 -20.77 4.62
CA LEU A 177 1.21 -21.96 5.00
C LEU A 177 0.46 -23.24 4.67
N ASP A 178 -0.84 -23.31 4.99
CA ASP A 178 -1.70 -24.47 4.71
C ASP A 178 -1.74 -24.76 3.19
N LYS A 179 -1.89 -23.72 2.37
CA LYS A 179 -1.84 -23.85 0.90
C LYS A 179 -0.50 -24.35 0.37
N VAL A 180 0.61 -23.93 0.97
CA VAL A 180 1.93 -24.47 0.58
C VAL A 180 2.06 -25.92 1.04
N ALA A 181 1.55 -26.26 2.23
CA ALA A 181 1.59 -27.61 2.78
C ALA A 181 0.84 -28.63 1.92
N GLU A 182 -0.20 -28.22 1.18
CA GLU A 182 -0.87 -29.09 0.18
C GLU A 182 0.08 -29.63 -0.88
N ARG A 183 1.16 -28.90 -1.23
CA ARG A 183 2.12 -29.27 -2.27
C ARG A 183 3.50 -29.63 -1.72
N SER A 184 3.91 -29.00 -0.64
CA SER A 184 5.25 -29.11 -0.03
C SER A 184 5.12 -29.25 1.51
N PRO A 185 4.46 -30.31 2.03
CA PRO A 185 4.15 -30.44 3.45
C PRO A 185 5.41 -30.42 4.33
N LYS A 186 6.46 -31.14 3.92
CA LYS A 186 7.74 -31.19 4.65
C LYS A 186 8.40 -29.83 4.82
N LEU A 187 8.27 -28.93 3.83
CA LEU A 187 8.85 -27.59 3.93
C LEU A 187 8.20 -26.77 5.06
N VAL A 188 6.89 -26.95 5.26
CA VAL A 188 6.13 -26.24 6.30
C VAL A 188 6.35 -26.90 7.65
N GLU A 189 6.29 -28.22 7.74
CA GLU A 189 6.52 -29.01 8.96
C GLU A 189 7.91 -28.76 9.55
N ASP A 190 8.97 -28.74 8.73
CA ASP A 190 10.35 -28.52 9.17
C ASP A 190 10.63 -27.05 9.58
N LEU A 191 9.73 -26.11 9.26
CA LEU A 191 9.91 -24.68 9.50
C LEU A 191 9.07 -24.19 10.68
N VAL A 192 7.78 -24.52 10.72
CA VAL A 192 6.82 -24.01 11.70
C VAL A 192 6.19 -25.16 12.49
N PRO A 193 6.19 -25.12 13.84
CA PRO A 193 6.76 -24.08 14.70
C PRO A 193 8.25 -24.31 15.04
N GLU A 194 8.89 -25.35 14.49
CA GLU A 194 10.19 -25.83 14.99
C GLU A 194 11.34 -24.83 14.86
N LYS A 195 11.47 -24.16 13.70
CA LYS A 195 12.57 -23.23 13.43
C LYS A 195 12.16 -21.77 13.60
N LEU A 196 10.94 -21.42 13.18
CA LEU A 196 10.39 -20.07 13.28
C LEU A 196 8.94 -20.13 13.80
N SER A 197 8.58 -19.12 14.60
CA SER A 197 7.20 -18.94 15.02
C SER A 197 6.35 -18.40 13.87
N LEU A 198 5.04 -18.65 13.93
CA LEU A 198 4.08 -18.03 12.99
C LEU A 198 4.20 -16.50 13.02
N ALA A 199 4.41 -15.90 14.20
CA ALA A 199 4.58 -14.44 14.35
C ALA A 199 5.79 -13.90 13.57
N THR A 200 6.90 -14.63 13.60
CA THR A 200 8.12 -14.25 12.86
C THR A 200 7.86 -14.25 11.36
N ILE A 201 7.19 -15.29 10.85
CA ILE A 201 6.84 -15.37 9.42
C ILE A 201 5.86 -14.27 9.05
N THR A 202 4.80 -14.06 9.83
CA THR A 202 3.85 -12.96 9.62
C THR A 202 4.60 -11.64 9.51
N LYS A 203 5.57 -11.37 10.40
CA LYS A 203 6.31 -10.11 10.37
C LYS A 203 7.24 -9.97 9.16
N VAL A 204 7.88 -11.06 8.71
CA VAL A 204 8.63 -11.07 7.44
C VAL A 204 7.71 -10.76 6.25
N LEU A 205 6.54 -11.41 6.16
CA LEU A 205 5.59 -11.16 5.08
C LEU A 205 5.06 -9.72 5.11
N GLN A 206 4.79 -9.17 6.31
CA GLN A 206 4.44 -7.77 6.48
C GLN A 206 5.53 -6.86 5.92
N ASN A 207 6.80 -7.09 6.27
CA ASN A 207 7.91 -6.27 5.77
C ASN A 207 8.04 -6.33 4.23
N ILE A 208 7.86 -7.51 3.63
CA ILE A 208 7.87 -7.70 2.16
C ILE A 208 6.73 -6.89 1.51
N LEU A 209 5.50 -7.00 2.05
CA LEU A 209 4.33 -6.29 1.54
C LEU A 209 4.41 -4.77 1.75
N ASP A 210 5.00 -4.33 2.87
CA ASP A 210 5.20 -2.91 3.17
C ASP A 210 6.07 -2.22 2.11
N GLU A 211 6.89 -3.01 1.40
CA GLU A 211 7.74 -2.58 0.29
C GLU A 211 7.12 -2.81 -1.09
N SER A 212 5.80 -3.00 -1.14
CA SER A 212 5.05 -3.28 -2.38
C SER A 212 5.51 -4.56 -3.11
N VAL A 213 6.14 -5.50 -2.41
CA VAL A 213 6.53 -6.80 -2.97
C VAL A 213 5.46 -7.84 -2.67
N SER A 214 5.04 -8.56 -3.72
CA SER A 214 4.05 -9.62 -3.59
C SER A 214 4.60 -10.79 -2.76
N VAL A 215 3.73 -11.45 -1.98
CA VAL A 215 4.05 -12.70 -1.27
C VAL A 215 3.53 -13.93 -2.01
N ARG A 216 3.19 -13.80 -3.30
CA ARG A 216 2.63 -14.91 -4.10
C ARG A 216 3.58 -16.10 -4.22
N ASP A 217 4.89 -15.86 -4.27
CA ASP A 217 5.90 -16.93 -4.25
C ASP A 217 6.26 -17.37 -2.82
N MET A 218 5.25 -17.84 -2.09
CA MET A 218 5.42 -18.33 -0.72
C MET A 218 6.43 -19.48 -0.64
N ARG A 219 6.54 -20.30 -1.70
CA ARG A 219 7.48 -21.42 -1.71
C ARG A 219 8.92 -20.91 -1.59
N THR A 220 9.34 -19.99 -2.45
CA THR A 220 10.69 -19.42 -2.38
C THR A 220 10.93 -18.68 -1.07
N ILE A 221 9.92 -17.96 -0.55
CA ILE A 221 10.01 -17.32 0.77
C ILE A 221 10.32 -18.35 1.86
N LEU A 222 9.54 -19.43 1.96
CA LEU A 222 9.74 -20.46 3.00
C LEU A 222 11.05 -21.26 2.82
N GLU A 223 11.49 -21.52 1.59
CA GLU A 223 12.78 -22.18 1.31
C GLU A 223 13.97 -21.35 1.84
N VAL A 224 13.94 -20.03 1.62
CA VAL A 224 14.95 -19.11 2.16
C VAL A 224 14.87 -19.07 3.68
N LEU A 225 13.67 -18.89 4.24
CA LEU A 225 13.48 -18.84 5.69
C LEU A 225 13.97 -20.12 6.38
N SER A 226 13.72 -21.30 5.81
CA SER A 226 14.17 -22.58 6.38
C SER A 226 15.70 -22.76 6.36
N THR A 227 16.37 -22.13 5.39
CA THR A 227 17.83 -22.12 5.28
C THR A 227 18.43 -21.14 6.29
N GLU A 228 17.92 -19.90 6.29
CA GLU A 228 18.46 -18.80 7.09
C GLU A 228 18.09 -18.86 8.56
N SER A 229 16.99 -19.53 8.93
CA SER A 229 16.55 -19.69 10.32
C SER A 229 17.56 -20.43 11.20
N SER A 230 18.51 -21.17 10.59
CA SER A 230 19.63 -21.80 11.31
C SER A 230 20.70 -20.79 11.75
N ARG A 231 20.79 -19.65 11.07
CA ARG A 231 21.77 -18.59 11.28
C ARG A 231 21.19 -17.44 12.10
N THR A 232 19.94 -17.07 11.85
CA THR A 232 19.29 -15.92 12.48
C THR A 232 17.78 -16.11 12.60
N GLN A 233 17.19 -15.52 13.63
CA GLN A 233 15.74 -15.41 13.79
C GLN A 233 15.29 -13.94 13.75
N ASP A 234 16.22 -13.02 13.48
CA ASP A 234 15.92 -11.60 13.36
C ASP A 234 15.09 -11.35 12.09
N VAL A 235 13.96 -10.66 12.24
CA VAL A 235 13.01 -10.45 11.15
C VAL A 235 13.60 -9.58 10.04
N GLU A 236 14.42 -8.61 10.38
CA GLU A 236 15.03 -7.70 9.39
C GLU A 236 16.08 -8.44 8.57
N GLU A 237 16.92 -9.25 9.22
CA GLU A 237 17.89 -10.10 8.52
C GLU A 237 17.22 -11.15 7.63
N LEU A 238 16.16 -11.80 8.13
CA LEU A 238 15.37 -12.76 7.35
C LEU A 238 14.70 -12.09 6.14
N THR A 239 14.13 -10.89 6.32
CA THR A 239 13.54 -10.10 5.22
C THR A 239 14.60 -9.77 4.16
N ALA A 240 15.77 -9.29 4.60
CA ALA A 240 16.89 -8.95 3.71
C ALA A 240 17.43 -10.18 2.95
N ALA A 241 17.34 -11.38 3.52
CA ALA A 241 17.75 -12.61 2.84
C ALA A 241 16.72 -13.11 1.82
N VAL A 242 15.42 -12.92 2.08
CA VAL A 242 14.32 -13.33 1.18
C VAL A 242 14.30 -12.48 -0.09
N ARG A 243 14.44 -11.16 0.03
CA ARG A 243 14.26 -10.24 -1.09
C ARG A 243 15.13 -10.53 -2.32
N PRO A 244 16.44 -10.84 -2.21
CA PRO A 244 17.26 -11.24 -3.35
C PRO A 244 16.68 -12.41 -4.16
N LYS A 245 16.02 -13.38 -3.50
CA LYS A 245 15.40 -14.51 -4.20
C LYS A 245 14.09 -14.15 -4.89
N LEU A 246 13.49 -13.03 -4.52
CA LEU A 246 12.31 -12.45 -5.17
C LEU A 246 12.70 -11.43 -6.25
N GLY A 247 13.99 -11.20 -6.53
CA GLY A 247 14.50 -10.13 -7.39
C GLY A 247 13.80 -10.02 -8.75
N ARG A 248 13.56 -11.14 -9.44
CA ARG A 248 12.83 -11.16 -10.72
C ARG A 248 11.41 -10.61 -10.60
N MET A 249 10.70 -10.96 -9.53
CA MET A 249 9.34 -10.49 -9.27
C MET A 249 9.32 -9.01 -8.89
N ILE A 250 10.34 -8.54 -8.17
CA ILE A 250 10.50 -7.14 -7.80
C ILE A 250 10.74 -6.30 -9.06
N VAL A 251 11.72 -6.68 -9.88
CA VAL A 251 12.08 -5.97 -11.12
C VAL A 251 10.96 -5.99 -12.14
N GLN A 252 10.23 -7.10 -12.29
CA GLN A 252 9.07 -7.18 -13.19
C GLN A 252 7.96 -6.17 -12.84
N GLY A 253 7.89 -5.69 -11.59
CA GLY A 253 6.95 -4.65 -11.19
C GLY A 253 7.40 -3.22 -11.53
N LEU A 254 8.65 -3.04 -11.97
CA LEU A 254 9.29 -1.75 -12.16
C LEU A 254 9.58 -1.42 -13.63
N VAL A 255 9.84 -2.44 -14.45
CA VAL A 255 10.22 -2.29 -15.85
C VAL A 255 9.59 -3.41 -16.69
N ASP A 256 9.27 -3.10 -17.95
CA ASP A 256 8.77 -4.08 -18.91
C ASP A 256 9.85 -5.10 -19.30
N VAL A 257 9.42 -6.22 -19.86
CA VAL A 257 10.33 -7.28 -20.32
C VAL A 257 11.19 -6.74 -21.47
N ASP A 258 12.51 -6.96 -21.38
CA ASP A 258 13.56 -6.53 -22.31
C ASP A 258 14.01 -5.06 -22.21
N ASP A 259 13.38 -4.25 -21.35
CA ASP A 259 13.82 -2.88 -21.10
C ASP A 259 14.92 -2.82 -20.03
N ASN A 260 15.81 -1.82 -20.17
CA ASN A 260 16.82 -1.54 -19.15
C ASN A 260 16.16 -0.95 -17.91
N LEU A 261 16.60 -1.37 -16.73
CA LEU A 261 16.14 -0.80 -15.47
C LEU A 261 16.85 0.56 -15.24
N PRO A 262 16.14 1.71 -15.31
CA PRO A 262 16.74 2.99 -14.97
C PRO A 262 16.95 3.07 -13.46
N VAL A 263 18.17 3.34 -13.03
CA VAL A 263 18.51 3.40 -11.61
C VAL A 263 19.24 4.69 -11.25
N MET A 264 18.94 5.16 -10.05
CA MET A 264 19.71 6.15 -9.33
C MET A 264 20.69 5.42 -8.41
N THR A 265 21.90 5.95 -8.27
CA THR A 265 22.90 5.44 -7.32
C THR A 265 23.32 6.55 -6.36
N LEU A 266 23.93 6.20 -5.23
CA LEU A 266 24.56 7.19 -4.36
C LEU A 266 25.98 7.50 -4.85
N ASN A 267 26.44 8.73 -4.63
CA ASN A 267 27.85 9.05 -4.76
C ASN A 267 28.66 8.12 -3.82
N PRO A 268 29.77 7.49 -4.27
CA PRO A 268 30.57 6.60 -3.45
C PRO A 268 31.00 7.17 -2.09
N ALA A 269 31.30 8.48 -2.01
CA ALA A 269 31.69 9.13 -0.76
C ALA A 269 30.51 9.20 0.23
N LEU A 270 29.30 9.51 -0.27
CA LEU A 270 28.07 9.53 0.50
C LEU A 270 27.70 8.11 0.97
N GLU A 271 27.78 7.11 0.09
CA GLU A 271 27.49 5.72 0.45
C GLU A 271 28.44 5.20 1.53
N GLN A 272 29.74 5.50 1.43
CA GLN A 272 30.71 5.15 2.47
C GLN A 272 30.41 5.85 3.80
N MET A 273 30.06 7.13 3.77
CA MET A 273 29.68 7.89 4.96
C MET A 273 28.48 7.24 5.66
N LEU A 274 27.40 6.94 4.92
CA LEU A 274 26.20 6.31 5.47
C LEU A 274 26.48 4.91 6.03
N ASN A 275 27.30 4.12 5.35
CA ASN A 275 27.72 2.80 5.86
C ASN A 275 28.53 2.92 7.18
N ASN A 276 29.40 3.92 7.31
CA ASN A 276 30.14 4.15 8.55
C ASN A 276 29.22 4.53 9.72
N ILE A 277 28.20 5.36 9.47
CA ILE A 277 27.20 5.72 10.48
C ILE A 277 26.39 4.48 10.92
N LEU A 278 26.03 3.61 9.96
CA LEU A 278 25.33 2.34 10.23
C LEU A 278 26.16 1.40 11.09
N GLN A 279 27.44 1.21 10.76
CA GLN A 279 28.31 0.31 11.52
C GLN A 279 28.53 0.80 12.96
N GLN A 280 28.57 2.12 13.18
CA GLN A 280 28.77 2.71 14.51
C GLN A 280 27.51 2.64 15.39
N SER A 281 26.31 2.63 14.80
CA SER A 281 25.05 2.69 15.55
C SER A 281 24.63 1.35 16.18
N GLY A 282 25.23 0.23 15.77
CA GLY A 282 24.87 -1.11 16.25
C GLY A 282 23.46 -1.54 15.82
N SER A 283 23.16 -2.83 15.95
CA SER A 283 21.98 -3.49 15.37
C SER A 283 20.63 -3.09 15.98
N SER A 284 20.61 -2.29 17.05
CA SER A 284 19.40 -2.12 17.90
C SER A 284 19.11 -0.68 18.34
N GLN A 285 19.91 0.31 17.94
CA GLN A 285 19.59 1.72 18.15
C GLN A 285 19.48 2.40 16.80
N GLY A 286 18.31 2.98 16.52
CA GLY A 286 18.01 3.62 15.25
C GLY A 286 19.13 4.57 14.81
N LEU A 287 19.39 4.60 13.50
CA LEU A 287 20.47 5.40 12.94
C LEU A 287 20.31 6.87 13.33
N VAL A 288 21.34 7.42 13.99
CA VAL A 288 21.39 8.86 14.30
C VAL A 288 22.08 9.57 13.15
N ILE A 289 21.29 10.18 12.28
CA ILE A 289 21.79 11.08 11.23
C ILE A 289 21.59 12.52 11.66
N GLU A 290 22.56 13.38 11.33
CA GLU A 290 22.43 14.81 11.50
C GLU A 290 21.24 15.36 10.70
N PRO A 291 20.32 16.13 11.29
CA PRO A 291 19.11 16.60 10.61
C PRO A 291 19.36 17.28 9.26
N LYS A 292 20.44 18.06 9.14
CA LYS A 292 20.84 18.72 7.88
C LYS A 292 21.18 17.73 6.78
N LEU A 293 21.93 16.68 7.10
CA LEU A 293 22.28 15.63 6.13
C LEU A 293 21.01 14.87 5.71
N ALA A 294 20.13 14.56 6.65
CA ALA A 294 18.85 13.91 6.39
C ALA A 294 17.96 14.74 5.44
N GLU A 295 17.78 16.04 5.72
CA GLU A 295 16.98 16.95 4.89
C GLU A 295 17.57 17.10 3.48
N SER A 296 18.90 17.28 3.40
CA SER A 296 19.59 17.43 2.13
C SER A 296 19.50 16.15 1.27
N LEU A 297 19.64 14.98 1.89
CA LEU A 297 19.45 13.69 1.23
C LEU A 297 18.02 13.50 0.72
N ILE A 298 17.01 13.80 1.55
CA ILE A 298 15.60 13.70 1.15
C ILE A 298 15.30 14.66 0.00
N SER A 299 15.80 15.89 0.06
CA SER A 299 15.62 16.90 -1.00
C SER A 299 16.25 16.46 -2.32
N ALA A 300 17.48 15.96 -2.27
CA ALA A 300 18.18 15.44 -3.45
C ALA A 300 17.43 14.24 -4.07
N LEU A 301 16.99 13.29 -3.24
CA LEU A 301 16.19 12.15 -3.71
C LEU A 301 14.87 12.60 -4.31
N ALA A 302 14.12 13.48 -3.64
CA ALA A 302 12.83 13.99 -4.11
C ALA A 302 12.93 14.65 -5.48
N LYS A 303 13.97 15.46 -5.69
CA LYS A 303 14.23 16.15 -6.96
C LYS A 303 14.47 15.13 -8.08
N ASN A 304 15.39 14.18 -7.88
CA ASN A 304 15.73 13.20 -8.91
C ASN A 304 14.58 12.21 -9.17
N THR A 305 13.86 11.78 -8.14
CA THR A 305 12.64 10.96 -8.27
C THR A 305 11.65 11.64 -9.21
N ARG A 306 11.34 12.92 -8.99
CA ARG A 306 10.38 13.67 -9.81
C ARG A 306 10.85 13.81 -11.26
N GLU A 307 12.13 14.10 -11.48
CA GLU A 307 12.70 14.22 -12.82
C GLU A 307 12.59 12.91 -13.64
N ILE A 308 12.69 11.75 -12.99
CA ILE A 308 12.53 10.42 -13.62
C ILE A 308 11.05 10.10 -13.86
N GLU A 309 10.18 10.42 -12.91
CA GLU A 309 8.73 10.22 -13.05
C GLU A 309 8.13 11.08 -14.16
N ASP A 310 8.60 12.32 -14.30
CA ASP A 310 8.19 13.22 -15.39
C ASP A 310 8.59 12.67 -16.78
N GLN A 311 9.55 11.74 -16.84
CA GLN A 311 9.94 11.00 -18.05
C GLN A 311 9.15 9.69 -18.24
N GLY A 312 8.20 9.39 -17.35
CA GLY A 312 7.36 8.19 -17.40
C GLY A 312 8.06 6.91 -16.95
N SER A 313 9.21 7.02 -16.26
CA SER A 313 9.97 5.87 -15.74
C SER A 313 9.78 5.71 -14.23
N ALA A 314 9.89 4.48 -13.74
CA ALA A 314 9.86 4.21 -12.30
C ALA A 314 11.15 4.70 -11.64
N ALA A 315 11.03 5.44 -10.52
CA ALA A 315 12.18 5.89 -9.75
C ALA A 315 12.71 4.76 -8.86
N VAL A 316 13.93 4.28 -9.16
CA VAL A 316 14.59 3.20 -8.43
C VAL A 316 15.95 3.67 -7.90
N LEU A 317 16.16 3.58 -6.60
CA LEU A 317 17.47 3.84 -5.96
C LEU A 317 18.16 2.51 -5.64
N VAL A 318 19.36 2.30 -6.16
CA VAL A 318 20.18 1.11 -5.90
C VAL A 318 21.30 1.44 -4.93
N VAL A 319 21.41 0.64 -3.86
CA VAL A 319 22.38 0.81 -2.77
C VAL A 319 22.94 -0.52 -2.29
N SER A 320 23.89 -0.49 -1.35
CA SER A 320 24.40 -1.70 -0.69
C SER A 320 23.34 -2.47 0.13
N PRO A 321 23.45 -3.81 0.25
CA PRO A 321 22.57 -4.65 1.06
C PRO A 321 22.48 -4.20 2.52
N THR A 322 23.57 -3.65 3.07
CA THR A 322 23.62 -3.14 4.45
C THR A 322 22.84 -1.84 4.61
N LEU A 323 22.82 -0.99 3.59
CA LEU A 323 22.19 0.33 3.62
C LEU A 323 20.69 0.27 3.27
N ARG A 324 20.32 -0.68 2.41
CA ARG A 324 18.98 -0.83 1.81
C ARG A 324 17.83 -0.88 2.84
N PRO A 325 17.84 -1.71 3.90
CA PRO A 325 16.74 -1.76 4.87
C PRO A 325 16.53 -0.42 5.58
N TRP A 326 17.63 0.23 5.97
CA TRP A 326 17.58 1.52 6.65
C TRP A 326 17.07 2.63 5.73
N LEU A 327 17.63 2.75 4.52
CA LEU A 327 17.23 3.80 3.57
C LEU A 327 15.76 3.68 3.19
N SER A 328 15.29 2.46 2.93
CA SER A 328 13.88 2.24 2.60
C SER A 328 12.96 2.72 3.71
N LYS A 329 13.25 2.42 4.98
CA LYS A 329 12.47 2.92 6.12
C LYS A 329 12.58 4.44 6.27
N PHE A 330 13.77 4.99 6.05
CA PHE A 330 14.04 6.42 6.18
C PHE A 330 13.24 7.27 5.19
N ILE A 331 13.09 6.82 3.94
CA ILE A 331 12.45 7.63 2.88
C ILE A 331 10.96 7.35 2.67
N ARG A 332 10.45 6.18 3.08
CA ARG A 332 9.10 5.68 2.73
C ARG A 332 7.96 6.65 2.97
N HIS A 333 7.97 7.35 4.11
CA HIS A 333 6.90 8.28 4.45
C HIS A 333 6.95 9.61 3.69
N ARG A 334 8.09 9.93 3.07
CA ARG A 334 8.29 11.18 2.34
C ARG A 334 8.33 10.98 0.82
N LEU A 335 8.75 9.81 0.37
CA LEU A 335 8.92 9.41 -1.02
C LEU A 335 8.30 8.02 -1.22
N SER A 336 6.97 7.96 -1.25
CA SER A 336 6.21 6.70 -1.40
C SER A 336 6.46 6.01 -2.74
N ASP A 337 6.78 6.78 -3.77
CA ASP A 337 6.94 6.31 -5.14
C ASP A 337 8.38 5.89 -5.46
N LEU A 338 9.34 6.19 -4.58
CA LEU A 338 10.73 5.80 -4.71
C LEU A 338 10.96 4.36 -4.20
N THR A 339 11.29 3.45 -5.12
CA THR A 339 11.66 2.08 -4.76
C THR A 339 13.16 1.99 -4.43
N VAL A 340 13.51 1.40 -3.28
CA VAL A 340 14.90 1.17 -2.90
C VAL A 340 15.26 -0.30 -3.09
N LEU A 341 16.27 -0.58 -3.92
CA LEU A 341 16.77 -1.92 -4.17
C LEU A 341 18.22 -2.06 -3.68
N SER A 342 18.56 -3.29 -3.32
CA SER A 342 19.95 -3.70 -3.17
C SER A 342 20.49 -4.14 -4.52
N TYR A 343 21.80 -3.96 -4.78
CA TYR A 343 22.42 -4.56 -5.95
C TYR A 343 22.23 -6.09 -6.01
N SER A 344 22.05 -6.76 -4.87
CA SER A 344 21.78 -8.21 -4.79
C SER A 344 20.34 -8.60 -5.15
N GLU A 345 19.44 -7.63 -5.31
CA GLU A 345 18.03 -7.86 -5.67
C GLU A 345 17.80 -7.75 -7.18
N ILE A 346 18.78 -7.25 -7.93
CA ILE A 346 18.72 -7.14 -9.39
C ILE A 346 19.21 -8.47 -9.98
N PRO A 347 18.41 -9.17 -10.80
CA PRO A 347 18.83 -10.39 -11.48
C PRO A 347 20.05 -10.15 -12.39
N ASP A 348 20.95 -11.14 -12.47
CA ASP A 348 22.17 -11.04 -13.30
C ASP A 348 21.91 -10.80 -14.80
N ASP A 349 20.73 -11.19 -15.28
CA ASP A 349 20.28 -11.01 -16.66
C ASP A 349 19.50 -9.70 -16.90
N GLN A 350 19.27 -8.90 -15.85
CA GLN A 350 18.64 -7.59 -15.99
C GLN A 350 19.69 -6.53 -16.32
N ALA A 351 19.55 -5.90 -17.50
CA ALA A 351 20.36 -4.75 -17.85
C ALA A 351 19.96 -3.53 -16.99
N VAL A 352 20.96 -2.77 -16.56
CA VAL A 352 20.81 -1.59 -15.70
C VAL A 352 21.39 -0.37 -16.40
N ASP A 353 20.66 0.75 -16.36
CA ASP A 353 21.12 2.04 -16.87
C ASP A 353 21.15 3.06 -15.73
N VAL A 354 22.31 3.69 -15.49
CA VAL A 354 22.46 4.66 -14.39
C VAL A 354 22.05 6.03 -14.90
N VAL A 355 20.84 6.46 -14.52
CA VAL A 355 20.25 7.72 -14.99
C VAL A 355 20.61 8.91 -14.11
N ALA A 356 20.93 8.67 -12.83
CA ALA A 356 21.37 9.72 -11.92
C ALA A 356 22.30 9.20 -10.83
N THR A 357 23.14 10.09 -10.30
CA THR A 357 23.94 9.86 -9.10
C THR A 357 23.58 10.92 -8.05
N ILE A 358 23.04 10.46 -6.94
CA ILE A 358 22.62 11.28 -5.81
C ILE A 358 23.85 11.70 -5.04
N ASP A 359 24.02 13.00 -4.89
CA ASP A 359 25.05 13.59 -4.07
C ASP A 359 24.44 14.62 -3.12
N VAL A 360 25.09 14.80 -1.99
CA VAL A 360 24.66 15.72 -0.94
C VAL A 360 25.87 16.54 -0.59
N ASP A 361 25.95 17.78 -1.10
CA ASP A 361 27.05 18.67 -0.75
C ASP A 361 26.69 19.42 0.54
N PRO A 362 27.27 19.07 1.71
CA PRO A 362 26.99 19.75 2.97
C PRO A 362 27.49 21.21 2.98
N SER A 363 28.21 21.62 1.94
CA SER A 363 28.89 22.92 1.82
C SER A 363 28.11 23.94 0.98
N ASN A 364 27.04 23.51 0.31
CA ASN A 364 26.44 24.25 -0.80
C ASN A 364 25.01 24.73 -0.51
N GLU A 365 24.82 25.34 0.66
CA GLU A 365 23.78 26.33 0.88
C GLU A 365 24.41 27.51 1.63
N GLN A 366 24.63 28.61 0.90
CA GLN A 366 24.89 29.94 1.46
C GLN A 366 23.59 30.62 1.86
#